data_AF-A0A820PX13-F1
#
_entry.id   AF-A0A820PX13-F1
#
_cell.length_a   1.000
_cell.length_b   1.000
_cell.length_c   1.000
_cell.angle_alpha   90.00
_cell.angle_beta   90.00
_cell.angle_gamma   90.00
#
_symmetry.space_group_name_H-M   'P 1'
#
loop_
_entity.id
_entity.type
_entity.pdbx_description
1 polymer ?
#
loop_
_entity_poly.entity_id
_entity_poly.type
_entity_poly.pdbx_seq_one_letter_code
_entity_poly.pdbx_strand_id
1 'polypeptide(L)' 'WYRHCGLIPYTQDMDFGLFAEEYDNSIRNYFLGNPTIYLWGTLGLVNDSLEFRLFTGSYTFDLFWAYRE' A
#
# COMPACT_ATOMS: atom_id res chain seq x y z
N TRP A 1 7.39 -3.60 13.37
CA TRP A 1 6.82 -2.88 14.53
C TRP A 1 6.96 -3.65 15.85
N TYR A 2 6.25 -4.77 16.08
CA TYR A 2 6.19 -5.48 17.38
C TYR A 2 7.56 -5.80 18.04
N ARG A 3 8.59 -6.15 17.27
CA ARG A 3 9.89 -6.58 17.79
C ARG A 3 10.66 -5.47 18.51
N HIS A 4 10.71 -4.26 17.93
CA HIS A 4 11.58 -3.18 18.41
C HIS A 4 11.08 -1.77 18.04
N CYS A 5 9.81 -1.63 17.70
CA CYS A 5 9.17 -0.36 17.32
C CYS A 5 9.91 0.37 16.17
N GLY A 6 10.46 -0.38 15.21
CA GLY A 6 11.15 0.18 14.07
C GLY A 6 11.05 -0.68 12.83
N LEU A 7 11.64 -0.17 11.75
CA LEU A 7 11.90 -0.92 10.54
C LEU A 7 12.92 -2.03 10.86
N ILE A 8 12.68 -3.20 10.29
CA ILE A 8 13.62 -4.32 10.44
C ILE A 8 14.85 -3.97 9.58
N PRO A 9 16.07 -4.03 10.13
CA PRO A 9 17.26 -3.81 9.32
C PRO A 9 17.28 -4.72 8.09
N TYR A 10 17.72 -4.19 6.95
CA TYR A 10 17.87 -4.91 5.68
C TYR A 10 16.57 -5.30 4.95
N THR A 11 15.39 -4.86 5.41
CA THR A 11 14.18 -4.87 4.55
C THR A 11 14.23 -3.70 3.58
N GLN A 12 13.54 -3.84 2.45
CA GLN A 12 13.57 -2.85 1.36
C GLN A 12 12.25 -2.09 1.22
N ASP A 13 11.20 -2.57 1.88
CA ASP A 13 9.83 -2.09 1.78
C ASP A 13 9.10 -2.11 3.13
N MET A 14 7.84 -1.63 3.09
CA MET A 14 6.88 -1.66 4.17
C MET A 14 5.53 -2.11 3.63
N ASP A 15 4.78 -2.88 4.42
CA ASP A 15 3.46 -3.38 4.04
C ASP A 15 2.40 -2.87 5.01
N PHE A 16 1.26 -2.43 4.49
CA PHE A 16 0.11 -2.02 5.27
C PHE A 16 -1.14 -2.77 4.82
N GLY A 17 -1.92 -3.23 5.80
CA GLY A 17 -3.25 -3.80 5.59
C GLY A 17 -4.33 -2.76 5.85
N LEU A 18 -5.30 -2.70 4.95
CA LEU A 18 -6.50 -1.85 5.00
C LEU A 18 -7.75 -2.72 4.82
N PHE A 19 -8.89 -2.25 5.29
CA PHE A 19 -10.15 -2.95 5.04
C PHE A 19 -10.64 -2.68 3.61
N ALA A 20 -11.01 -3.73 2.89
CA ALA A 20 -11.55 -3.64 1.53
C ALA A 20 -12.80 -2.76 1.45
N GLU A 21 -13.62 -2.74 2.51
CA GLU A 21 -14.81 -1.90 2.62
C GLU A 21 -14.50 -0.40 2.72
N GLU A 22 -13.26 -0.04 3.07
CA GLU A 22 -12.78 1.35 3.13
C GLU A 22 -12.14 1.80 1.81
N TYR A 23 -12.08 0.93 0.80
CA TYR A 23 -11.58 1.30 -0.51
C TYR A 23 -12.50 2.33 -1.18
N ASP A 24 -11.89 3.42 -1.66
CA ASP A 24 -12.54 4.40 -2.51
C ASP A 24 -11.63 4.78 -3.69
N ASN A 25 -12.23 5.05 -4.86
CA ASN A 25 -11.47 5.40 -6.06
C ASN A 25 -10.67 6.70 -5.91
N SER A 26 -11.02 7.59 -4.97
CA SER A 26 -10.21 8.77 -4.64
C SER A 26 -8.82 8.42 -4.14
N ILE A 27 -8.63 7.26 -3.48
CA ILE A 27 -7.32 6.79 -3.01
C ILE A 27 -6.40 6.55 -4.20
N ARG A 28 -6.91 5.84 -5.22
CA ARG A 28 -6.16 5.60 -6.47
C ARG A 28 -5.82 6.91 -7.17
N ASN A 29 -6.79 7.81 -7.29
CA ASN A 29 -6.60 9.10 -7.96
C ASN A 29 -5.58 9.98 -7.21
N TYR A 30 -5.58 9.93 -5.88
CA TYR A 30 -4.61 10.61 -5.04
C TYR A 30 -3.19 10.16 -5.40
N PHE A 31 -2.92 8.84 -5.40
CA PHE A 31 -1.59 8.33 -5.68
C PHE A 31 -1.16 8.44 -7.15
N LEU A 32 -2.08 8.47 -8.12
CA LEU A 32 -1.73 8.72 -9.52
C LEU A 32 -1.22 10.16 -9.76
N GLY A 33 -1.72 11.13 -9.00
CA GLY A 33 -1.36 12.55 -9.14
C GLY A 33 -0.35 13.05 -8.11
N ASN A 34 0.14 12.20 -7.22
CA ASN A 34 0.95 12.63 -6.09
C ASN A 34 2.45 12.65 -6.44
N PRO A 35 3.13 13.80 -6.33
CA PRO A 35 4.54 13.94 -6.72
C PRO A 35 5.52 13.35 -5.69
N THR A 36 5.06 13.05 -4.48
CA THR A 36 5.90 12.56 -3.36
C THR A 36 5.79 11.06 -3.18
N ILE A 37 4.59 10.50 -3.36
CA ILE A 37 4.29 9.09 -3.21
C ILE A 37 3.37 8.72 -4.36
N TYR A 38 3.88 8.03 -5.36
CA TYR A 38 3.09 7.72 -6.55
C TYR A 38 2.80 6.24 -6.69
N LEU A 39 1.68 5.95 -7.36
CA LEU A 39 1.28 4.60 -7.69
C LEU A 39 2.21 4.03 -8.76
N TRP A 40 3.06 3.08 -8.36
CA TRP A 40 3.95 2.35 -9.26
C TRP A 40 3.23 1.21 -9.98
N GLY A 41 2.33 0.52 -9.27
CA GLY A 41 1.61 -0.63 -9.82
C GLY A 41 0.35 -0.98 -9.05
N THR A 42 -0.51 -1.76 -9.70
CA THR A 42 -1.73 -2.30 -9.09
C THR A 42 -1.82 -3.78 -9.44
N LEU A 43 -2.13 -4.61 -8.44
CA LEU A 43 -2.43 -6.03 -8.62
C LEU A 43 -3.79 -6.37 -8.01
N GLY A 44 -4.45 -7.40 -8.55
CA GLY A 44 -5.74 -7.87 -8.07
C GLY A 44 -6.90 -6.91 -8.27
N LEU A 45 -7.99 -7.15 -7.53
CA LEU A 45 -9.26 -6.42 -7.61
C LEU A 45 -9.79 -6.11 -6.20
N VAL A 46 -10.62 -5.08 -6.07
CA VAL A 46 -11.25 -4.66 -4.79
C VAL A 46 -12.17 -5.74 -4.19
N ASN A 47 -12.64 -6.70 -5.00
CA ASN A 47 -13.43 -7.86 -4.60
C ASN A 47 -12.62 -9.18 -4.58
N ASP A 48 -11.29 -9.08 -4.64
CA ASP A 48 -10.33 -10.15 -4.35
C ASP A 48 -9.12 -9.59 -3.54
N SER A 49 -7.87 -9.74 -3.99
CA SER A 49 -6.71 -9.22 -3.26
C SER A 49 -6.13 -7.97 -3.92
N LEU A 50 -6.77 -6.81 -3.75
CA LEU A 50 -6.23 -5.55 -4.29
C LEU A 50 -4.94 -5.17 -3.55
N GLU A 51 -3.91 -4.87 -4.34
CA GLU A 51 -2.63 -4.36 -3.88
C GLU A 51 -2.25 -3.10 -4.67
N PHE A 52 -1.90 -2.03 -3.96
CA PHE A 52 -1.23 -0.86 -4.55
C PHE A 52 0.23 -0.84 -4.16
N ARG A 53 1.10 -0.83 -5.17
CA ARG A 53 2.54 -0.62 -5.00
C ARG A 53 2.83 0.86 -5.10
N LEU A 54 3.35 1.44 -4.03
CA LEU A 54 3.66 2.86 -3.93
C LEU A 54 5.17 3.09 -3.88
N PHE A 55 5.62 4.19 -4.46
CA PHE A 55 7.03 4.54 -4.49
C PHE A 55 7.26 6.02 -4.17
N THR A 56 8.29 6.29 -3.38
CA THR A 56 8.64 7.66 -2.93
C THR A 56 9.89 8.25 -3.57
N GLY A 57 10.45 7.59 -4.59
CA GLY A 57 11.77 7.93 -5.14
C GLY A 57 12.91 7.10 -4.55
N SER A 58 12.74 6.59 -3.33
CA SER A 58 13.81 5.85 -2.61
C SER A 58 13.31 4.63 -1.84
N TYR A 59 12.02 4.55 -1.55
CA TYR A 59 11.42 3.43 -0.85
C TYR A 59 10.14 2.98 -1.56
N THR A 60 9.89 1.68 -1.49
CA THR A 60 8.63 1.06 -1.89
C THR A 60 7.80 0.75 -0.65
N PHE A 61 6.48 0.80 -0.79
CA PHE A 61 5.59 0.22 0.20
C PHE A 61 4.27 -0.17 -0.44
N ASP A 62 3.65 -1.19 0.13
CA ASP A 62 2.47 -1.83 -0.45
C ASP A 62 1.26 -1.63 0.46
N LEU A 63 0.12 -1.33 -0.16
CA LEU A 63 -1.18 -1.27 0.50
C LEU A 63 -2.01 -2.47 0.05
N PHE A 64 -2.38 -3.33 0.99
CA PHE A 64 -3.22 -4.51 0.75
C PHE A 64 -4.62 -4.27 1.30
N TRP A 65 -5.64 -4.47 0.47
CA TRP A 65 -7.03 -4.46 0.92
C TRP A 65 -7.48 -5.88 1.27
N ALA A 66 -7.85 -6.08 2.52
CA ALA A 66 -8.31 -7.36 3.06
C ALA A 66 -9.80 -7.30 3.42
N TYR A 67 -10.52 -8.41 3.23
CA TYR A 67 -11.91 -8.54 3.68
C TYR A 67 -11.99 -8.84 5.16
N ARG A 68 -13.08 -8.41 5.77
CA ARG A 68 -13.52 -8.98 7.05
C ARG A 68 -13.98 -10.43 6.82
N GLU A 69 -13.72 -11.27 7.82
CA GLU A 69 -14.31 -12.61 7.93
C GLU A 69 -15.82 -12.54 8.23
#